data_AF-A0A511R549-F1
#
_entry.id   AF-A0A511R549-F1
#
_cell.length_a   1.000
_cell.length_b   1.000
_cell.length_c   1.000
_cell.angle_alpha   90.00
_cell.angle_beta   90.00
_cell.angle_gamma   90.00
#
_symmetry.space_group_name_H-M   'P 1'
#
loop_
_entity.id
_entity.type
_entity.pdbx_description
1 polymer ?
#
loop_
_entity_poly.entity_id
_entity_poly.type
_entity_poly.pdbx_seq_one_letter_code
_entity_poly.pdbx_strand_id
1 'polypeptide(L)'
;MALQQRIESLLKALEVPDLGVEVPQVNDEEGFLEALEAAIRSFIEDGEDDESPLGLIESDPSAYDLSDEPDTEELQNAVKDFMNAGDSQLTLITPESPLQPDGGENPSKFWVFLLQMPTLSDHRWWAIVDKNGRNETYNYGII
;
A
#
# COMPACT_ATOMS: atom_id res chain seq x y z
N MET A 1 -10.60 -20.38 1.78
CA MET A 1 -9.31 -21.11 1.86
C MET A 1 -8.42 -20.87 0.64
N ALA A 2 -8.95 -20.71 -0.59
CA ALA A 2 -8.11 -20.42 -1.76
C ALA A 2 -7.53 -18.98 -1.78
N LEU A 3 -8.37 -17.95 -1.56
CA LEU A 3 -7.94 -16.54 -1.68
C LEU A 3 -6.81 -16.16 -0.71
N GLN A 4 -6.91 -16.53 0.57
CA GLN A 4 -5.88 -16.23 1.57
C GLN A 4 -4.49 -16.78 1.17
N GLN A 5 -4.41 -18.01 0.67
CA GLN A 5 -3.14 -18.59 0.22
C GLN A 5 -2.55 -17.84 -0.98
N ARG A 6 -3.41 -17.30 -1.86
CA ARG A 6 -3.00 -16.49 -3.00
C ARG A 6 -2.47 -15.13 -2.56
N ILE A 7 -3.12 -14.50 -1.57
CA ILE A 7 -2.64 -13.28 -0.92
C ILE A 7 -1.27 -13.54 -0.30
N GLU A 8 -1.12 -14.58 0.52
CA GLU A 8 0.18 -14.94 1.13
C GLU A 8 1.28 -15.20 0.10
N SER A 9 0.92 -15.80 -1.04
CA SER A 9 1.87 -16.04 -2.15
C SER A 9 2.27 -14.75 -2.84
N LEU A 10 1.31 -13.83 -3.04
CA LEU A 10 1.55 -12.52 -3.63
C LEU A 10 2.45 -11.66 -2.72
N LEU A 11 2.15 -11.59 -1.43
CA LEU A 11 2.94 -10.86 -0.45
C LEU A 11 4.40 -11.34 -0.42
N LYS A 12 4.62 -12.66 -0.47
CA LYS A 12 5.97 -13.23 -0.59
C LYS A 12 6.67 -12.84 -1.89
N ALA A 13 5.95 -12.79 -3.01
CA ALA A 13 6.51 -12.39 -4.30
C ALA A 13 6.88 -10.90 -4.35
N LEU A 14 6.20 -10.07 -3.55
CA LEU A 14 6.46 -8.65 -3.36
C LEU A 14 7.41 -8.36 -2.19
N GLU A 15 7.98 -9.39 -1.58
CA GLU A 15 8.93 -9.29 -0.45
C GLU A 15 8.35 -8.61 0.79
N VAL A 16 7.02 -8.65 0.96
CA VAL A 16 6.29 -8.12 2.13
C VAL A 16 5.45 -9.20 2.85
N PRO A 17 6.03 -10.37 3.20
CA PRO A 17 5.28 -11.51 3.72
C PRO A 17 4.58 -11.26 5.07
N ASP A 18 5.05 -10.29 5.84
CA ASP A 18 4.55 -10.01 7.19
C ASP A 18 3.50 -8.88 7.20
N LEU A 19 3.20 -8.28 6.04
CA LEU A 19 2.13 -7.30 5.90
C LEU A 19 0.77 -7.94 6.20
N GLY A 20 0.08 -7.43 7.23
CA GLY A 20 -1.27 -7.85 7.55
C GLY A 20 -2.23 -7.43 6.42
N VAL A 21 -2.93 -8.39 5.80
CA VAL A 21 -3.99 -8.09 4.83
C VAL A 21 -5.30 -8.66 5.34
N GLU A 22 -6.29 -7.79 5.56
CA GLU A 22 -7.64 -8.24 5.89
C GLU A 22 -8.27 -8.86 4.63
N VAL A 23 -8.60 -10.15 4.67
CA VAL A 23 -9.18 -10.87 3.52
C VAL A 23 -10.64 -10.44 3.34
N PRO A 24 -10.97 -9.67 2.29
CA PRO A 24 -12.32 -9.16 2.12
C PRO A 24 -13.22 -10.22 1.47
N GLN A 25 -14.54 -10.08 1.65
CA GLN A 25 -15.49 -10.77 0.78
C GLN A 25 -15.66 -9.98 -0.51
N VAL A 26 -15.01 -10.45 -1.58
CA VAL A 26 -15.06 -9.84 -2.92
C VAL A 26 -15.68 -10.80 -3.92
N ASN A 27 -16.45 -10.25 -4.87
CA ASN A 27 -17.04 -11.05 -5.96
C ASN A 27 -16.04 -11.31 -7.10
N ASP A 28 -15.03 -10.45 -7.23
CA ASP A 28 -13.99 -10.53 -8.26
C ASP A 28 -12.63 -10.73 -7.57
N GLU A 29 -12.28 -12.00 -7.32
CA GLU A 29 -11.04 -12.36 -6.65
C GLU A 29 -9.79 -12.05 -7.50
N GLU A 30 -9.87 -12.22 -8.82
CA GLU A 30 -8.75 -11.92 -9.72
C GLU A 30 -8.49 -10.42 -9.78
N GLY A 31 -9.54 -9.61 -10.03
CA GLY A 31 -9.40 -8.16 -10.06
C GLY A 31 -8.97 -7.59 -8.71
N PHE A 32 -9.37 -8.21 -7.60
CA PHE A 32 -8.86 -7.85 -6.27
C PHE A 32 -7.35 -8.13 -6.15
N LEU A 33 -6.88 -9.30 -6.56
CA LEU A 33 -5.46 -9.66 -6.45
C LEU A 33 -4.57 -8.80 -7.36
N GLU A 34 -5.01 -8.53 -8.58
CA GLU A 34 -4.32 -7.60 -9.49
C GLU A 34 -4.26 -6.19 -8.89
N ALA A 35 -5.35 -5.72 -8.30
CA ALA A 35 -5.38 -4.41 -7.65
C ALA A 35 -4.54 -4.36 -6.37
N LEU A 36 -4.53 -5.44 -5.59
CA LEU A 36 -3.69 -5.57 -4.40
C LEU A 36 -2.21 -5.51 -4.77
N GLU A 37 -1.80 -6.23 -5.83
CA GLU A 37 -0.44 -6.15 -6.34
C GLU A 37 -0.08 -4.72 -6.76
N ALA A 38 -0.95 -4.09 -7.56
CA ALA A 38 -0.72 -2.73 -8.04
C ALA A 38 -0.62 -1.70 -6.89
N ALA A 39 -1.46 -1.84 -5.86
CA ALA A 39 -1.44 -0.96 -4.69
C ALA A 39 -0.14 -1.09 -3.89
N ILE A 40 0.28 -2.33 -3.59
CA ILE A 40 1.54 -2.58 -2.85
C ILE A 40 2.73 -2.06 -3.64
N ARG A 41 2.78 -2.29 -4.96
CA ARG A 41 3.84 -1.75 -5.81
C ARG A 41 3.86 -0.23 -5.81
N SER A 42 2.71 0.42 -5.90
CA SER A 42 2.65 1.90 -5.83
C SER A 42 3.22 2.42 -4.51
N PHE A 43 2.84 1.84 -3.36
CA PHE A 43 3.44 2.26 -2.09
C PHE A 43 4.96 2.08 -2.02
N ILE A 44 5.52 1.05 -2.67
CA ILE A 44 6.96 0.75 -2.67
C ILE A 44 7.71 1.62 -3.68
N GLU A 45 7.16 1.77 -4.89
CA GLU A 45 7.90 2.24 -6.07
C GLU A 45 7.54 3.67 -6.48
N ASP A 46 6.40 4.21 -6.02
CA ASP A 46 5.86 5.52 -6.40
C ASP A 46 5.88 6.50 -5.22
N GLY A 47 6.80 7.46 -5.34
CA GLY A 47 7.03 8.56 -4.39
C GLY A 47 6.61 9.92 -4.94
N GLU A 48 5.71 9.99 -5.92
CA GLU A 48 5.29 11.29 -6.50
C GLU A 48 4.61 12.22 -5.47
N ASP A 49 3.94 11.64 -4.47
CA ASP A 49 3.39 12.36 -3.33
C ASP A 49 4.41 12.40 -2.18
N ASP A 50 4.77 13.60 -1.70
CA ASP A 50 5.76 13.79 -0.64
C ASP A 50 5.35 13.12 0.70
N GLU A 51 4.06 12.83 0.91
CA GLU A 51 3.54 12.14 2.10
C GLU A 51 3.30 10.64 1.87
N SER A 52 3.53 10.11 0.65
CA SER A 52 3.54 8.67 0.37
C SER A 52 4.59 7.93 1.21
N PRO A 53 4.51 6.59 1.39
CA PRO A 53 5.52 5.86 2.15
C PRO A 53 6.94 6.07 1.60
N LEU A 54 7.11 6.00 0.28
CA LEU A 54 8.38 6.23 -0.36
C LEU A 54 8.79 7.70 -0.26
N GLY A 55 7.90 8.64 -0.62
CA GLY A 55 8.17 10.08 -0.57
C GLY A 55 8.58 10.56 0.82
N LEU A 56 7.95 10.03 1.87
CA LEU A 56 8.29 10.34 3.25
C LEU A 56 9.73 9.91 3.58
N ILE A 57 10.12 8.69 3.19
CA ILE A 57 11.49 8.18 3.41
C ILE A 57 12.50 8.94 2.56
N GLU A 58 12.17 9.25 1.30
CA GLU A 58 13.00 10.05 0.40
C GLU A 58 13.25 11.47 0.93
N SER A 59 12.30 12.03 1.66
CA SER A 59 12.41 13.39 2.21
C SER A 59 13.43 13.53 3.34
N ASP A 60 13.63 12.47 4.14
CA ASP A 60 14.64 12.42 5.20
C ASP A 60 15.19 10.99 5.40
N PRO A 61 16.02 10.49 4.47
CA PRO A 61 16.53 9.11 4.54
C PRO A 61 17.33 8.84 5.82
N SER A 62 18.00 9.87 6.33
CA SER A 62 18.84 9.78 7.53
C SER A 62 18.05 9.46 8.80
N ALA A 63 16.76 9.82 8.85
CA ALA A 63 15.86 9.45 9.94
C ALA A 63 15.54 7.95 9.99
N TYR A 64 15.84 7.23 8.91
CA TYR A 64 15.51 5.81 8.71
C TYR A 64 16.77 4.94 8.58
N ASP A 65 17.89 5.39 9.13
CA ASP A 65 19.19 4.68 9.10
C ASP A 65 19.70 4.36 7.68
N LEU A 66 19.25 5.13 6.67
CA LEU A 66 19.72 5.02 5.29
C LEU A 66 20.98 5.87 5.06
N SER A 67 21.65 5.61 3.93
CA SER A 67 22.79 6.38 3.48
C SER A 67 22.39 7.84 3.16
N ASP A 68 23.36 8.76 3.09
CA ASP A 68 23.08 10.18 2.77
C ASP A 68 22.52 10.37 1.35
N GLU A 69 22.85 9.47 0.42
CA GLU A 69 22.37 9.44 -0.96
C GLU A 69 21.95 8.01 -1.30
N PRO A 70 20.80 7.54 -0.77
CA PRO A 70 20.36 6.17 -0.96
C PRO A 70 19.96 5.96 -2.41
N ASP A 71 20.26 4.77 -2.92
CA ASP A 71 19.74 4.38 -4.24
C ASP A 71 18.27 3.95 -4.13
N THR A 72 17.63 3.77 -5.30
CA THR A 72 16.23 3.37 -5.37
C THR A 72 15.95 2.04 -4.69
N GLU A 73 16.91 1.11 -4.69
CA GLU A 73 16.72 -0.20 -4.07
C GLU A 73 16.78 -0.09 -2.54
N GLU A 74 17.69 0.73 -1.99
CA GLU A 74 17.76 1.04 -0.56
C GLU A 74 16.46 1.66 -0.04
N LEU A 75 15.90 2.64 -0.75
CA LEU A 75 14.63 3.28 -0.40
C LEU A 75 13.44 2.32 -0.45
N GLN A 76 13.33 1.55 -1.53
CA GLN A 76 12.27 0.55 -1.68
C GLN A 76 12.35 -0.53 -0.61
N ASN A 77 13.55 -0.96 -0.23
CA ASN A 77 13.75 -1.93 0.84
C ASN A 77 13.36 -1.36 2.19
N ALA A 78 13.62 -0.08 2.46
CA ALA A 78 13.15 0.57 3.68
C ALA A 78 11.62 0.55 3.79
N VAL A 79 10.90 0.89 2.70
CA VAL A 79 9.43 0.80 2.68
C VAL A 79 8.96 -0.63 2.98
N LYS A 80 9.56 -1.64 2.33
CA LYS A 80 9.23 -3.06 2.56
C LYS A 80 9.50 -3.48 4.01
N ASP A 81 10.59 -3.02 4.60
CA ASP A 81 10.93 -3.31 6.00
C ASP A 81 9.86 -2.78 6.95
N PHE A 82 9.34 -1.56 6.72
CA PHE A 82 8.20 -1.04 7.48
C PHE A 82 6.92 -1.82 7.23
N MET A 83 6.63 -2.22 5.99
CA MET A 83 5.50 -3.12 5.71
C MET A 83 5.62 -4.47 6.42
N ASN A 84 6.85 -4.93 6.68
CA ASN A 84 7.15 -6.18 7.38
C ASN A 84 7.35 -6.04 8.90
N ALA A 85 7.15 -4.86 9.49
CA ALA A 85 7.37 -4.62 10.92
C ALA A 85 6.42 -5.44 11.83
N GLY A 86 5.40 -6.09 11.26
CA GLY A 86 4.45 -6.98 11.95
C GLY A 86 3.28 -6.25 12.63
N ASP A 87 3.31 -4.90 12.63
CA ASP A 87 2.20 -4.03 13.04
C ASP A 87 1.54 -3.30 11.85
N SER A 88 2.08 -3.49 10.64
CA SER A 88 1.57 -2.92 9.40
C SER A 88 0.34 -3.67 8.90
N GLN A 89 -0.68 -2.90 8.50
CA GLN A 89 -1.97 -3.43 8.08
C GLN A 89 -2.45 -2.74 6.80
N LEU A 90 -2.88 -3.56 5.86
CA LEU A 90 -3.55 -3.17 4.63
C LEU A 90 -5.01 -3.61 4.66
N THR A 91 -5.93 -2.68 4.38
CA THR A 91 -7.37 -2.91 4.41
C THR A 91 -8.01 -2.42 3.12
N LEU A 92 -8.87 -3.24 2.52
CA LEU A 92 -9.71 -2.81 1.41
C LEU A 92 -10.87 -1.95 1.92
N ILE A 93 -10.98 -0.73 1.42
CA ILE A 93 -12.12 0.16 1.70
C ILE A 93 -13.26 -0.13 0.74
N THR A 94 -14.46 -0.22 1.31
CA THR A 94 -15.71 -0.46 0.61
C THR A 94 -16.65 0.74 0.77
N PRO A 95 -17.75 0.82 -0.01
CA PRO A 95 -18.74 1.89 0.18
C PRO A 95 -19.40 1.90 1.57
N GLU A 96 -19.33 0.79 2.30
CA GLU A 96 -19.89 0.65 3.65
C GLU A 96 -18.85 0.88 4.76
N SER A 97 -17.57 1.03 4.39
CA SER A 97 -16.50 1.29 5.34
C SER A 97 -16.72 2.65 6.04
N PRO A 98 -16.52 2.73 7.37
CA PRO A 98 -16.75 3.97 8.12
C PRO A 98 -15.74 5.07 7.76
N LEU A 99 -14.55 4.65 7.34
CA LEU A 99 -13.50 5.51 6.83
C LEU A 99 -13.54 5.46 5.30
N GLN A 100 -13.43 6.64 4.69
CA GLN A 100 -13.42 6.84 3.24
C GLN A 100 -12.12 7.57 2.87
N PRO A 101 -11.61 7.40 1.64
CA PRO A 101 -10.37 8.03 1.22
C PRO A 101 -10.50 9.56 1.21
N ASP A 102 -9.45 10.24 1.64
CA ASP A 102 -9.45 11.69 1.85
C ASP A 102 -9.52 12.48 0.53
N GLY A 103 -9.05 11.90 -0.58
CA GLY A 103 -9.15 12.44 -1.94
C GLY A 103 -10.56 12.40 -2.55
N GLY A 104 -11.53 11.77 -1.88
CA GLY A 104 -12.93 11.68 -2.32
C GLY A 104 -13.20 10.63 -3.39
N GLU A 105 -12.26 9.70 -3.62
CA GLU A 105 -12.42 8.58 -4.54
C GLU A 105 -13.56 7.68 -4.09
N ASN A 106 -14.26 7.09 -5.07
CA ASN A 106 -15.44 6.28 -4.80
C ASN A 106 -15.08 4.78 -4.79
N PRO A 107 -15.18 4.06 -3.66
CA PRO A 107 -14.87 2.63 -3.58
C PRO A 107 -15.76 1.72 -4.44
N SER A 108 -16.88 2.25 -4.97
CA SER A 108 -17.69 1.54 -5.97
C SER A 108 -17.04 1.53 -7.35
N LYS A 109 -16.18 2.51 -7.65
CA LYS A 109 -15.49 2.68 -8.95
C LYS A 109 -14.02 2.25 -8.91
N PHE A 110 -13.39 2.41 -7.76
CA PHE A 110 -11.98 2.09 -7.54
C PHE A 110 -11.84 0.93 -6.55
N TRP A 111 -10.73 0.21 -6.63
CA TRP A 111 -10.21 -0.50 -5.47
C TRP A 111 -9.42 0.52 -4.66
N VAL A 112 -9.78 0.68 -3.40
CA VAL A 112 -9.19 1.67 -2.50
C VAL A 112 -8.58 0.91 -1.34
N PHE A 113 -7.27 1.02 -1.16
CA PHE A 113 -6.56 0.37 -0.08
C PHE A 113 -6.06 1.40 0.91
N LEU A 114 -6.30 1.13 2.19
CA LEU A 114 -5.71 1.84 3.30
C LEU A 114 -4.52 1.04 3.82
N LEU A 115 -3.34 1.64 3.82
CA LEU A 115 -2.16 1.14 4.49
C LEU A 115 -1.92 1.95 5.76
N GLN A 116 -1.66 1.24 6.86
CA GLN A 116 -1.24 1.81 8.13
C GLN A 116 0.04 1.10 8.57
N MET A 117 1.07 1.86 8.93
CA MET A 117 2.37 1.36 9.38
C MET A 117 2.79 2.15 10.62
N PRO A 118 2.28 1.80 11.81
CA PRO A 118 2.49 2.58 13.04
C PRO A 118 3.97 2.76 13.40
N THR A 119 4.83 1.80 13.04
CA THR A 119 6.28 1.92 13.22
C THR A 119 6.91 3.01 12.34
N LEU A 120 6.35 3.31 11.16
CA LEU A 120 6.83 4.39 10.29
C LEU A 120 6.26 5.75 10.70
N SER A 121 4.93 5.85 10.79
CA SER A 121 4.23 7.11 11.08
C SER A 121 2.75 6.90 11.41
N ASP A 122 2.11 7.95 11.94
CA ASP A 122 0.67 7.99 12.20
C ASP A 122 -0.17 8.29 10.92
N HIS A 123 0.49 8.40 9.76
CA HIS A 123 -0.19 8.63 8.48
C HIS A 123 -1.16 7.49 8.13
N ARG A 124 -2.18 7.87 7.37
CA ARG A 124 -3.00 6.98 6.58
C ARG A 124 -2.53 7.06 5.14
N TRP A 125 -2.09 5.95 4.59
CA TRP A 125 -1.67 5.89 3.19
C TRP A 125 -2.77 5.24 2.35
N TRP A 126 -3.11 5.92 1.27
CA TRP A 126 -4.18 5.52 0.36
C TRP A 126 -3.57 5.09 -0.95
N ALA A 127 -3.96 3.92 -1.47
CA ALA A 127 -3.67 3.51 -2.84
C ALA A 127 -4.98 3.36 -3.62
N ILE A 128 -5.03 3.97 -4.80
CA ILE A 128 -6.22 4.03 -5.65
C ILE A 128 -5.94 3.28 -6.95
N VAL A 129 -6.72 2.22 -7.21
CA VAL A 129 -6.62 1.43 -8.44
C VAL A 129 -7.95 1.45 -9.19
N ASP A 130 -7.94 1.85 -10.46
CA ASP A 130 -9.16 1.85 -11.29
C ASP A 130 -9.59 0.44 -11.65
N LYS A 131 -10.83 0.06 -11.28
CA LYS A 131 -11.42 -1.25 -11.61
C LYS A 131 -11.52 -1.54 -13.11
N ASN A 132 -11.48 -0.49 -13.93
CA ASN A 132 -11.57 -0.60 -15.39
C ASN A 132 -10.21 -0.38 -16.08
N GLY A 133 -9.13 -0.17 -15.32
CA GLY A 133 -7.78 0.06 -15.86
C GLY A 133 -7.66 1.29 -16.77
N ARG A 134 -8.49 2.33 -16.57
CA ARG A 134 -8.46 3.55 -17.40
C ARG A 134 -7.51 4.61 -16.87
N ASN A 135 -7.17 4.53 -15.60
CA ASN A 135 -6.24 5.43 -14.93
C ASN A 135 -5.11 4.59 -14.33
N GLU A 136 -3.92 5.18 -14.25
CA GLU A 136 -2.78 4.58 -13.56
C GLU A 136 -3.06 4.51 -12.06
N THR A 137 -2.45 3.53 -11.40
CA THR A 137 -2.47 3.44 -9.94
C THR A 137 -1.61 4.55 -9.36
N TYR A 138 -2.09 5.17 -8.30
CA TYR A 138 -1.33 6.17 -7.55
C TYR A 138 -1.59 5.99 -6.05
N ASN A 139 -0.72 6.59 -5.25
CA ASN A 139 -0.84 6.59 -3.80
C ASN A 139 -0.56 7.96 -3.18
N TYR A 140 -1.01 8.17 -1.95
CA TYR A 140 -0.78 9.40 -1.20
C TYR A 140 -0.88 9.17 0.31
N GLY A 141 -0.24 10.03 1.11
CA GLY A 141 -0.35 10.04 2.57
C GLY A 141 -1.23 11.17 3.11
N ILE A 142 -1.73 11.00 4.32
CA ILE A 142 -2.35 12.07 5.11
C ILE A 142 -2.26 11.78 6.62
N ILE A 143 -2.07 12.82 7.43
CA ILE A 143 -2.08 12.77 8.91
C ILE A 143 -3.50 12.93 9.46
#